data_AF-A0A075RCG7-F1
#
_entry.id   AF-A0A075RCG7-F1
#
_cell.length_a   1.000
_cell.length_b   1.000
_cell.length_c   1.000
_cell.angle_alpha   90.00
_cell.angle_beta   90.00
_cell.angle_gamma   90.00
#
_symmetry.space_group_name_H-M   'P 1'
#
loop_
_entity.id
_entity.type
_entity.pdbx_description
1 polymer ?
#
loop_
_entity_poly.entity_id
_entity_poly.type
_entity_poly.pdbx_seq_one_letter_code
_entity_poly.pdbx_strand_id
1 'polypeptide(L)' 'MAKTIVIQGKETPLHEEHPIRVSCMEHIETELDDYVNYHDVAPDTFSIDEVELGEIPATCMECKQPGKIVLLHVKGM' A
#
# COMPACT_ATOMS: atom_id res chain seq x y z
N MET A 1 -3.84 16.73 -6.77
CA MET A 1 -5.09 16.65 -5.96
C MET A 1 -4.78 15.67 -4.86
N ALA A 2 -4.99 16.01 -3.60
CA ALA A 2 -4.59 15.13 -2.50
C ALA A 2 -5.34 13.79 -2.61
N LYS A 3 -4.61 12.70 -2.81
CA LYS A 3 -5.15 11.35 -2.79
C LYS A 3 -5.40 10.98 -1.33
N THR A 4 -6.59 10.48 -1.01
CA THR A 4 -6.95 9.99 0.33
C THR A 4 -7.31 8.52 0.26
N ILE A 5 -7.14 7.81 1.37
CA ILE A 5 -7.61 6.43 1.54
C ILE A 5 -8.18 6.26 2.95
N VAL A 6 -9.15 5.36 3.10
CA VAL A 6 -9.70 5.05 4.42
C VAL A 6 -8.90 3.91 5.04
N ILE A 7 -8.30 4.18 6.20
CA ILE A 7 -7.56 3.21 7.01
C ILE A 7 -8.25 3.14 8.38
N GLN A 8 -8.71 1.96 8.77
CA GLN A 8 -9.45 1.72 10.02
C GLN A 8 -10.65 2.68 10.20
N GLY A 9 -11.35 3.00 9.10
CA GLY A 9 -12.49 3.93 9.12
C GLY A 9 -12.12 5.41 9.24
N LYS A 10 -10.83 5.77 9.12
CA LYS A 10 -10.35 7.16 9.09
C LYS A 10 -9.82 7.52 7.71
N GLU A 11 -10.25 8.67 7.19
CA GLU A 11 -9.68 9.24 5.98
C GLU A 11 -8.26 9.73 6.24
N THR A 12 -7.30 9.08 5.59
CA THR A 12 -5.87 9.37 5.71
C THR A 12 -5.36 9.99 4.41
N PRO A 13 -4.70 11.15 4.45
CA PRO A 13 -4.07 11.74 3.28
C PRO A 13 -2.85 10.93 2.86
N LEU A 14 -2.72 10.68 1.56
CA LEU A 14 -1.60 9.98 0.95
C LEU A 14 -0.71 10.95 0.18
N HIS A 15 0.55 10.55 0.04
CA HIS A 15 1.44 11.13 -0.95
C HIS A 15 1.02 10.71 -2.35
N GLU A 16 0.56 11.66 -3.17
CA GLU A 16 0.06 11.40 -4.53
C GLU A 16 1.17 10.91 -5.49
N GLU A 17 2.44 11.17 -5.15
CA GLU A 17 3.63 10.74 -5.88
C GLU A 17 3.97 9.26 -5.64
N HIS A 18 3.34 8.63 -4.65
CA HIS A 18 3.67 7.29 -4.19
C HIS A 18 2.49 6.32 -4.44
N PRO A 19 2.70 5.22 -5.19
CA PRO A 19 1.62 4.32 -5.53
C PRO A 19 1.18 3.49 -4.32
N ILE A 20 -0.09 3.06 -4.34
CA ILE A 20 -0.58 2.04 -3.41
C ILE A 20 -0.28 0.70 -4.06
N ARG A 21 0.39 -0.19 -3.32
CA ARG A 21 0.73 -1.55 -3.75
C ARG A 21 0.08 -2.54 -2.81
N VAL A 22 -0.21 -3.73 -3.32
CA VAL A 22 -0.76 -4.83 -2.53
C VAL A 22 0.16 -6.03 -2.69
N SER A 23 0.53 -6.66 -1.58
CA SER A 23 1.41 -7.82 -1.56
C SER A 23 0.83 -8.95 -0.70
N CYS A 24 1.25 -10.17 -1.01
CA CYS A 24 1.03 -11.32 -0.13
C CYS A 24 2.19 -11.42 0.88
N MET A 25 2.02 -12.27 1.90
CA MET A 25 3.05 -12.45 2.93
C MET A 25 4.38 -13.00 2.41
N GLU A 26 4.37 -13.70 1.27
CA GLU A 26 5.61 -14.26 0.69
C GLU A 26 6.42 -13.22 -0.10
N HIS A 27 5.79 -12.18 -0.63
CA HIS A 27 6.45 -11.17 -1.48
C HIS A 27 6.49 -9.79 -0.84
N ILE A 28 6.12 -9.67 0.44
CA ILE A 28 6.09 -8.37 1.13
C ILE A 28 7.49 -7.76 1.25
N GLU A 29 8.50 -8.56 1.58
CA GLU A 29 9.88 -8.08 1.73
C GLU A 29 10.43 -7.55 0.39
N THR A 30 10.24 -8.32 -0.68
CA THR A 30 10.61 -7.90 -2.04
C THR A 30 9.90 -6.61 -2.43
N GLU A 31 8.58 -6.51 -2.20
CA GLU A 31 7.82 -5.31 -2.55
C GLU A 31 8.24 -4.10 -1.71
N LEU A 32 8.65 -4.28 -0.45
CA LEU A 32 9.18 -3.22 0.40
C LEU A 32 10.50 -2.68 -0.14
N ASP A 33 11.45 -3.58 -0.44
CA ASP A 33 12.72 -3.21 -1.03
C ASP A 33 12.51 -2.51 -2.38
N ASP A 34 11.64 -3.05 -3.22
CA ASP A 34 11.30 -2.48 -4.52
C ASP A 34 10.70 -1.07 -4.38
N TYR A 35 9.80 -0.87 -3.42
CA TYR A 35 9.23 0.44 -3.12
C TYR A 35 10.30 1.46 -2.75
N VAL A 36 11.20 1.09 -1.84
CA VAL A 36 12.31 1.97 -1.41
C VAL A 36 13.23 2.27 -2.58
N ASN A 37 13.55 1.27 -3.41
CA ASN A 37 14.41 1.43 -4.57
C ASN A 37 13.80 2.36 -5.64
N TYR A 38 12.48 2.34 -5.84
CA TYR A 38 11.81 3.17 -6.84
C TYR A 38 11.41 4.56 -6.35
N HIS A 39 11.18 4.71 -5.05
CA HIS A 39 10.58 5.91 -4.49
C HIS A 39 11.44 6.61 -3.42
N ASP A 40 12.62 6.07 -3.12
CA ASP A 40 13.57 6.57 -2.10
C ASP A 40 12.92 6.77 -0.72
N VAL A 41 11.87 6.01 -0.42
CA VAL A 41 11.13 6.10 0.83
C VAL A 41 10.56 4.75 1.25
N ALA A 42 10.54 4.51 2.57
CA ALA A 42 9.89 3.35 3.14
C ALA A 42 8.36 3.56 3.13
N PRO A 43 7.58 2.65 2.52
CA PRO A 43 6.13 2.71 2.63
C PRO A 43 5.66 2.27 4.01
N ASP A 44 4.52 2.79 4.43
CA ASP A 44 3.73 2.25 5.52
C ASP A 44 3.05 0.95 5.08
N THR A 45 2.93 0.01 6.02
CA THR A 45 2.29 -1.28 5.79
C THR A 45 1.04 -1.41 6.65
N PHE A 46 -0.07 -1.78 6.02
CA PHE A 46 -1.35 -2.00 6.68
C PHE A 46 -1.94 -3.33 6.25
N SER A 47 -2.73 -3.96 7.12
CA SER A 47 -3.47 -5.16 6.72
C SER A 47 -4.55 -4.79 5.72
N ILE A 48 -4.83 -5.67 4.76
CA ILE A 48 -5.85 -5.40 3.73
C ILE A 48 -7.25 -5.21 4.31
N ASP A 49 -7.56 -5.88 5.42
CA ASP A 49 -8.83 -5.75 6.13
C ASP A 49 -8.99 -4.39 6.84
N GLU A 50 -7.90 -3.64 7.00
CA GLU A 50 -7.89 -2.31 7.62
C GLU A 50 -8.01 -1.20 6.59
N VAL A 51 -7.87 -1.50 5.29
CA VAL A 51 -7.78 -0.50 4.23
C VAL A 51 -8.92 -0.65 3.24
N GLU A 52 -9.68 0.42 2.99
CA GLU A 52 -10.69 0.43 1.95
C GLU A 52 -10.05 0.71 0.59
N LEU A 53 -9.76 -0.36 -0.16
CA LEU A 53 -9.06 -0.31 -1.44
C LEU A 53 -9.89 0.27 -2.60
N GLY A 54 -11.22 0.34 -2.48
CA GLY A 54 -12.10 0.84 -3.53
C GLY A 54 -11.93 0.08 -4.85
N GLU A 55 -11.36 0.73 -5.87
CA GLU A 55 -11.10 0.15 -7.20
C GLU A 55 -9.73 -0.57 -7.30
N ILE A 56 -8.90 -0.51 -6.25
CA ILE A 56 -7.56 -1.11 -6.26
C ILE A 56 -7.68 -2.62 -6.09
N PRO A 57 -7.04 -3.43 -6.96
CA PRO A 57 -7.11 -4.88 -6.87
C PRO A 57 -6.47 -5.38 -5.56
N ALA A 58 -7.23 -6.16 -4.80
CA ALA A 58 -6.82 -6.82 -3.57
C ALA A 58 -5.91 -8.05 -3.84
N THR A 59 -5.00 -7.95 -4.80
CA THR A 59 -4.12 -9.04 -5.23
C THR A 59 -2.66 -8.61 -5.18
N CYS A 60 -1.79 -9.55 -4.83
CA CYS A 60 -0.35 -9.39 -4.86
C CYS A 60 0.11 -8.94 -6.24
N MET A 61 0.91 -7.88 -6.32
CA MET A 61 1.40 -7.39 -7.61
C MET A 61 2.36 -8.35 -8.30
N GLU A 62 3.14 -9.11 -7.53
CA GLU A 62 4.11 -10.10 -8.01
C GLU A 62 3.42 -11.36 -8.55
N CYS A 63 2.73 -12.11 -7.66
CA CYS A 63 2.21 -13.43 -7.99
C CYS A 63 0.71 -13.48 -8.34
N LYS A 64 0.01 -12.33 -8.28
CA LYS A 64 -1.45 -12.20 -8.51
C LYS A 64 -2.36 -12.99 -7.58
N GLN A 65 -1.81 -13.63 -6.54
CA GLN A 65 -2.59 -14.27 -5.49
C GLN A 65 -3.28 -13.24 -4.58
N PRO A 66 -4.25 -13.62 -3.74
CA PRO A 66 -4.87 -12.71 -2.79
C PRO A 66 -3.86 -11.98 -1.92
N GLY A 67 -3.92 -10.65 -1.95
CA GLY A 67 -3.09 -9.79 -1.12
C GLY A 67 -3.52 -9.84 0.34
N LYS A 68 -2.56 -9.60 1.24
CA LYS A 68 -2.82 -9.50 2.68
C LYS A 68 -2.33 -8.19 3.26
N ILE A 69 -1.36 -7.55 2.62
CA ILE A 69 -0.73 -6.32 3.10
C ILE A 69 -0.82 -5.28 1.99
N VAL A 70 -1.16 -4.06 2.39
CA VAL A 70 -1.19 -2.87 1.54
C VAL A 70 0.01 -2.02 1.91
N LEU A 71 0.80 -1.64 0.91
CA LEU A 71 1.93 -0.73 1.02
C LEU A 71 1.52 0.62 0.44
N LEU A 72 1.65 1.68 1.21
CA LEU A 72 1.28 3.03 0.82
C LEU A 72 2.08 4.04 1.64
N HIS A 73 2.13 5.30 1.22
CA HIS A 73 2.84 6.33 1.99
C HIS A 73 1.85 7.40 2.45
N VAL A 74 1.60 7.45 3.76
CA VAL A 74 0.68 8.42 4.36
C VAL A 74 1.39 9.75 4.63
N LYS A 75 0.67 10.87 4.48
CA LYS A 75 1.17 12.19 4.86
C LYS A 75 1.04 12.34 6.39
N GLY A 76 2.16 12.30 7.11
CA GLY A 76 2.24 12.69 8.51
C GLY A 76 2.21 11.58 9.56
N MET A 77 2.56 10.34 9.19
CA MET A 77 3.09 9.36 10.17
C MET A 77 4.61 9.50 10.31
#